data_AF-B7QKK5-F1
#
_entry.id   AF-B7QKK5-F1
#
_cell.length_a   1.000
_cell.length_b   1.000
_cell.length_c   1.000
_cell.angle_alpha   90.00
_cell.angle_beta   90.00
_cell.angle_gamma   90.00
#
_symmetry.space_group_name_H-M   'P 1'
#
loop_
_entity.id
_entity.type
_entity.pdbx_description
1 polymer ?
#
loop_
_entity_poly.entity_id
_entity_poly.type
_entity_poly.pdbx_seq_one_letter_code
_entity_poly.pdbx_strand_id
1 'polypeptide(L)'
;MKPLHESRCFVKKTQFFQRGNLTKLRLSSWALAAPSNSDLQGKDYYEDGLVKLIIKAFADEVLREVSDGLSKSQISLLKEKLEKLPDHIQNHPAMGQKQLWEICQTTTQWEQLNRTQDYDGHEVEIVQDEVQQYVFSYRCATAQNPCTAISALYDSECTERKGWMYLYYRPLEGEDRTAKWGYVSVNHHCVCKVTPKGVR
;
A
#
# COMPACT_ATOMS: atom_id res chain seq x y z
N MET A 1 23.88 -31.08 -28.69
CA MET A 1 23.96 -30.00 -27.68
C MET A 1 22.63 -29.93 -26.96
N LYS A 2 22.62 -30.16 -25.64
CA LYS A 2 21.41 -30.13 -24.79
C LYS A 2 21.19 -28.71 -24.26
N PRO A 3 19.94 -28.24 -24.13
CA PRO A 3 19.60 -27.23 -23.15
C PRO A 3 18.94 -27.89 -21.93
N LEU A 4 19.58 -27.69 -20.77
CA LEU A 4 19.00 -27.73 -19.45
C LEU A 4 18.48 -26.33 -19.14
N HIS A 5 17.20 -26.18 -18.82
CA HIS A 5 16.76 -25.44 -17.63
C HIS A 5 15.25 -25.66 -17.42
N GLU A 6 14.93 -26.32 -16.30
CA GLU A 6 13.58 -26.54 -15.79
C GLU A 6 12.90 -25.21 -15.42
N SER A 7 11.72 -24.97 -15.96
CA SER A 7 10.76 -23.99 -15.45
C SER A 7 10.00 -24.62 -14.27
N ARG A 8 10.35 -24.26 -13.03
CA ARG A 8 9.52 -24.54 -11.85
C ARG A 8 8.84 -23.24 -11.38
N CYS A 9 7.60 -23.04 -11.79
CA CYS A 9 6.69 -22.12 -11.10
C CYS A 9 6.24 -22.78 -9.78
N PHE A 10 6.94 -22.52 -8.69
CA PHE A 10 6.49 -22.90 -7.35
C PHE A 10 5.65 -21.77 -6.75
N VAL A 11 4.33 -21.94 -6.72
CA VAL A 11 3.45 -21.18 -5.82
C VAL A 11 3.60 -21.79 -4.43
N LYS A 12 4.50 -21.25 -3.60
CA LYS A 12 4.54 -21.57 -2.17
C LYS A 12 3.49 -20.73 -1.45
N LYS A 13 2.39 -21.38 -1.06
CA LYS A 13 1.58 -20.98 0.10
C LYS A 13 2.48 -20.96 1.33
N THR A 14 2.79 -19.79 1.86
CA THR A 14 3.38 -19.66 3.19
C THR A 14 2.31 -19.90 4.25
N GLN A 15 2.18 -21.14 4.68
CA GLN A 15 1.70 -21.48 6.02
C GLN A 15 2.92 -21.43 6.95
N PHE A 16 2.93 -20.50 7.92
CA PHE A 16 3.94 -20.47 8.96
C PHE A 16 3.53 -21.42 10.08
N PHE A 17 4.24 -22.55 10.17
CA PHE A 17 4.18 -23.48 11.29
C PHE A 17 5.23 -23.08 12.33
N GLN A 18 4.80 -22.95 13.58
CA GLN A 18 5.65 -22.73 14.74
C GLN A 18 6.53 -23.95 15.03
N ARG A 19 7.82 -23.74 15.31
CA ARG A 19 8.60 -24.38 16.41
C ARG A 19 10.09 -24.03 16.26
N GLY A 20 10.68 -23.49 17.33
CA GLY A 20 12.12 -23.32 17.45
C GLY A 20 12.51 -22.50 18.68
N ASN A 21 13.01 -23.20 19.70
CA ASN A 21 13.48 -22.71 21.00
C ASN A 21 14.29 -21.42 20.95
N LEU A 22 13.90 -20.44 21.78
CA LEU A 22 14.80 -19.44 22.33
C LEU A 22 14.61 -19.38 23.85
N THR A 23 15.76 -19.37 24.50
CA THR A 23 16.06 -19.45 25.91
C THR A 23 15.24 -18.49 26.78
N LYS A 24 14.81 -19.02 27.94
CA LYS A 24 14.17 -18.30 29.05
C LYS A 24 14.89 -16.99 29.39
N LEU A 25 14.27 -15.86 29.07
CA LEU A 25 14.46 -14.61 29.80
C LEU A 25 13.25 -14.44 30.73
N ARG A 26 13.51 -14.68 32.01
CA ARG A 26 12.55 -14.64 33.11
C ARG A 26 12.29 -13.16 33.44
N LEU A 27 11.34 -12.53 32.76
CA LEU A 27 10.81 -11.23 33.18
C LEU A 27 9.72 -11.48 34.23
N SER A 28 9.95 -10.91 35.40
CA SER A 28 9.14 -11.02 36.61
C SER A 28 7.71 -10.56 36.41
N SER A 29 6.79 -11.38 36.94
CA SER A 29 5.36 -11.16 37.10
C SER A 29 5.02 -9.77 37.65
N TRP A 30 4.33 -8.96 36.85
CA TRP A 30 3.49 -7.85 37.32
C TRP A 30 2.07 -8.13 36.83
N ALA A 31 1.41 -9.08 37.51
CA ALA A 31 -0.03 -9.25 37.38
C ALA A 31 -0.71 -8.17 38.24
N LEU A 32 -0.99 -7.02 37.63
CA LEU A 32 -2.01 -6.11 38.15
C LEU A 32 -3.35 -6.59 37.59
N ALA A 33 -4.25 -6.97 38.49
CA ALA A 33 -5.61 -7.38 38.18
C ALA A 33 -6.32 -6.28 37.36
N ALA A 34 -6.75 -6.62 36.15
CA ALA A 34 -7.62 -5.77 35.36
C ALA A 34 -9.05 -5.84 35.95
N PRO A 35 -9.72 -4.70 36.20
CA PRO A 35 -11.13 -4.73 36.54
C PRO A 35 -11.92 -5.20 35.31
N SER A 36 -12.81 -6.16 35.54
CA SER A 36 -13.78 -6.62 34.56
C SER A 36 -14.77 -5.49 34.26
N ASN A 37 -14.75 -4.97 33.04
CA ASN A 37 -15.95 -4.35 32.49
C ASN A 37 -16.01 -4.57 30.97
N SER A 38 -17.17 -5.06 30.56
CA SER A 38 -17.57 -5.44 29.22
C SER A 38 -17.66 -4.24 28.29
N ASP A 39 -16.73 -4.14 27.32
CA ASP A 39 -17.03 -3.70 25.96
C ASP A 39 -15.84 -4.02 25.04
N LEU A 40 -15.84 -5.25 24.50
CA LEU A 40 -14.83 -5.75 23.57
C LEU A 40 -15.18 -5.32 22.14
N GLN A 41 -14.90 -4.06 21.80
CA GLN A 41 -14.72 -3.59 20.41
C GLN A 41 -13.27 -3.18 20.10
N GLY A 42 -12.30 -3.66 20.89
CA GLY A 42 -10.89 -3.23 20.81
C GLY A 42 -9.88 -4.27 20.30
N LYS A 43 -10.33 -5.42 19.78
CA LYS A 43 -9.41 -6.53 19.44
C LYS A 43 -8.72 -6.44 18.08
N ASP A 44 -9.28 -5.73 17.09
CA ASP A 44 -8.73 -5.75 15.72
C ASP A 44 -7.45 -4.91 15.57
N TYR A 45 -7.34 -3.77 16.26
CA TYR A 45 -6.19 -2.86 16.07
C TYR A 45 -4.85 -3.40 16.58
N TYR A 46 -4.88 -4.35 17.53
CA TYR A 46 -3.68 -4.97 18.07
C TYR A 46 -3.12 -6.06 17.15
N GLU A 47 -3.95 -6.69 16.32
CA GLU A 47 -3.55 -7.69 15.32
C GLU A 47 -2.97 -7.02 14.05
N ASP A 48 -3.48 -5.85 13.66
CA ASP A 48 -3.15 -5.15 12.40
C ASP A 48 -1.81 -4.39 12.39
N GLY A 49 -1.01 -4.47 13.45
CA GLY A 49 0.31 -3.80 13.51
C GLY A 49 0.26 -2.27 13.58
N LEU A 50 -0.93 -1.66 13.58
CA LEU A 50 -1.13 -0.22 13.69
C LEU A 50 -0.57 0.33 15.00
N VAL A 51 -0.91 -0.28 16.14
CA VAL A 51 -0.38 0.12 17.46
C VAL A 51 1.14 0.01 17.49
N LYS A 52 1.70 -1.00 16.82
CA LYS A 52 3.16 -1.17 16.70
C LYS A 52 3.80 -0.04 15.89
N LEU A 53 3.14 0.44 14.83
CA LEU A 53 3.60 1.60 14.06
C LEU A 53 3.51 2.90 14.87
N ILE A 54 2.43 3.10 15.63
CA ILE A 54 2.26 4.26 16.52
C ILE A 54 3.37 4.28 17.58
N ILE A 55 3.58 3.15 18.27
CA ILE A 55 4.66 3.03 19.28
C ILE A 55 6.03 3.28 18.65
N LYS A 56 6.28 2.74 17.45
CA LYS A 56 7.55 2.91 16.75
C LYS A 56 7.80 4.38 16.39
N ALA A 57 6.82 5.06 15.80
CA ALA A 57 6.93 6.47 15.44
C ALA A 57 7.15 7.35 16.68
N PHE A 58 6.42 7.09 17.77
CA PHE A 58 6.61 7.78 19.03
C PHE A 58 8.01 7.55 19.62
N ALA A 59 8.50 6.30 19.59
CA ALA A 59 9.84 5.98 20.05
C ALA A 59 10.92 6.70 19.22
N ASP A 60 10.77 6.74 17.89
CA ASP A 60 11.70 7.43 17.00
C ASP A 60 11.73 8.95 17.29
N GLU A 61 10.57 9.56 17.58
CA GLU A 61 10.47 10.98 18.00
C GLU A 61 11.23 11.22 19.32
N VAL A 62 10.97 10.39 20.33
CA VAL A 62 11.62 10.49 21.64
C VAL A 62 13.13 10.29 21.52
N LEU A 63 13.58 9.31 20.72
CA LEU A 63 15.00 9.04 20.50
C LEU A 63 15.72 10.21 19.81
N ARG A 64 15.04 10.92 18.90
CA ARG A 64 15.59 12.12 18.25
C ARG A 64 15.85 13.27 19.24
N GLU A 65 15.07 13.36 20.31
CA GLU A 65 15.26 14.37 21.37
C GLU A 65 16.40 14.00 22.35
N VAL A 66 16.74 12.71 22.45
CA VAL A 66 17.77 12.18 23.38
C VAL A 66 19.13 12.00 22.68
N SER A 67 19.36 12.76 21.59
CA SER A 67 20.40 12.54 20.56
C SER A 67 21.86 12.35 21.02
N ASP A 68 22.28 12.70 22.23
CA ASP A 68 23.68 12.54 22.66
C ASP A 68 23.77 12.07 24.12
N GLY A 69 23.92 10.74 24.28
CA GLY A 69 24.12 10.09 25.58
C GLY A 69 22.89 10.07 26.49
N LEU A 70 22.99 9.32 27.59
CA LEU A 70 21.93 9.20 28.62
C LEU A 70 22.41 9.86 29.92
N SER A 71 22.40 11.18 29.94
CA SER A 71 22.52 11.94 31.19
C SER A 71 21.29 11.70 32.09
N LYS A 72 21.43 11.96 33.40
CA LYS A 72 20.31 11.78 34.36
C LYS A 72 19.07 12.63 33.99
N SER A 73 19.27 13.80 33.38
CA SER A 73 18.18 14.66 32.90
C SER A 73 17.48 14.06 31.69
N GLN A 74 18.22 13.48 30.73
CA GLN A 74 17.63 12.76 29.58
C GLN A 74 16.88 11.49 30.02
N ILE A 75 17.34 10.79 31.05
CA ILE A 75 16.60 9.66 31.64
C ILE A 75 15.28 10.13 32.26
N SER A 76 15.27 11.29 32.93
CA SER A 76 14.05 11.87 33.47
C SER A 76 13.07 12.27 32.37
N LEU A 77 13.57 12.89 31.30
CA LEU A 77 12.80 13.27 30.12
C LEU A 77 12.20 12.04 29.41
N LEU A 78 13.00 10.99 29.24
CA LEU A 78 12.56 9.72 28.65
C LEU A 78 11.43 9.08 29.47
N LYS A 79 11.54 9.08 30.81
CA LYS A 79 10.48 8.57 31.69
C LYS A 79 9.19 9.36 31.53
N GLU A 80 9.27 10.69 31.54
CA GLU A 80 8.11 11.57 31.34
C GLU A 80 7.42 11.32 29.99
N LYS A 81 8.19 11.13 28.91
CA LYS A 81 7.63 10.83 27.58
C LYS A 81 7.02 9.44 27.52
N LEU A 82 7.65 8.43 28.13
CA LEU A 82 7.09 7.07 28.18
C LEU A 82 5.81 7.01 29.02
N GLU A 83 5.66 7.83 30.05
CA GLU A 83 4.41 7.96 30.80
C GLU A 83 3.25 8.51 29.95
N LYS A 84 3.55 9.32 28.94
CA LYS A 84 2.56 9.87 27.99
C LYS A 84 2.19 8.90 26.86
N LEU A 85 2.90 7.78 26.70
CA LEU A 85 2.67 6.84 25.61
C LEU A 85 1.26 6.24 25.60
N PRO A 86 0.66 5.80 26.73
CA PRO A 86 -0.69 5.25 26.72
C PRO A 86 -1.73 6.24 26.19
N ASP A 87 -1.66 7.49 26.64
CA ASP A 87 -2.57 8.56 26.19
C ASP A 87 -2.33 8.92 24.73
N HIS A 88 -1.07 8.93 24.29
CA HIS A 88 -0.70 9.15 22.90
C HIS A 88 -1.31 8.07 21.99
N ILE A 89 -1.22 6.79 22.38
CA ILE A 89 -1.83 5.70 21.61
C ILE A 89 -3.35 5.84 21.59
N GLN A 90 -4.00 6.01 22.74
CA GLN A 90 -5.47 6.06 22.82
C GLN A 90 -6.07 7.20 22.01
N ASN A 91 -5.42 8.37 22.01
CA ASN A 91 -5.89 9.56 21.31
C ASN A 91 -5.29 9.72 19.91
N HIS A 92 -4.51 8.74 19.42
CA HIS A 92 -3.87 8.84 18.13
C HIS A 92 -4.93 8.91 17.01
N PRO A 93 -4.85 9.86 16.06
CA PRO A 93 -5.86 10.02 15.00
C PRO A 93 -6.15 8.74 14.21
N ALA A 94 -5.13 7.90 14.01
CA ALA A 94 -5.27 6.62 13.31
C ALA A 94 -6.13 5.58 14.07
N MET A 95 -6.26 5.67 15.40
CA MET A 95 -7.11 4.75 16.15
C MET A 95 -8.60 4.92 15.80
N GLY A 96 -9.03 6.15 15.48
CA GLY A 96 -10.40 6.44 15.05
C GLY A 96 -10.67 6.17 13.56
N GLN A 97 -9.64 5.89 12.75
CA GLN A 97 -9.77 5.66 11.32
C GLN A 97 -10.27 4.23 11.04
N LYS A 98 -11.55 3.98 11.32
CA LYS A 98 -12.23 2.71 10.98
C LYS A 98 -12.51 2.56 9.48
N GLN A 99 -12.51 3.66 8.73
CA GLN A 99 -12.78 3.68 7.30
C GLN A 99 -11.73 4.54 6.60
N LEU A 100 -10.94 3.91 5.73
CA LEU A 100 -10.18 4.61 4.72
C LEU A 100 -11.16 4.99 3.61
N TRP A 101 -11.23 6.28 3.27
CA TRP A 101 -12.06 6.77 2.18
C TRP A 101 -11.21 6.99 0.94
N GLU A 102 -11.77 6.65 -0.24
CA GLU A 102 -11.10 6.88 -1.51
C GLU A 102 -11.29 8.33 -1.95
N ILE A 103 -10.18 9.02 -2.25
CA ILE A 103 -10.19 10.38 -2.84
C ILE A 103 -10.89 10.38 -4.21
N CYS A 104 -10.68 9.30 -4.96
CA CYS A 104 -11.32 9.06 -6.24
C CYS A 104 -11.87 7.64 -6.24
N GLN A 105 -13.19 7.51 -6.38
CA GLN A 105 -13.83 6.20 -6.42
C GLN A 105 -13.33 5.41 -7.63
N THR A 106 -12.89 4.17 -7.37
CA THR A 106 -12.33 3.30 -8.40
C THR A 106 -13.20 2.07 -8.60
N THR A 107 -13.47 1.71 -9.85
CA THR A 107 -14.04 0.41 -10.20
C THR A 107 -12.94 -0.49 -10.73
N THR A 108 -12.98 -1.77 -10.33
CA THR A 108 -12.02 -2.77 -10.79
C THR A 108 -12.72 -3.84 -11.61
N GLN A 109 -12.12 -4.22 -12.73
CA GLN A 109 -12.69 -5.25 -13.60
C GLN A 109 -11.60 -6.02 -14.35
N TRP A 110 -11.90 -7.26 -14.69
CA TRP A 110 -11.13 -8.00 -15.69
C TRP A 110 -11.60 -7.56 -17.08
N GLU A 111 -10.67 -7.12 -17.92
CA GLU A 111 -10.97 -6.70 -19.29
C GLU A 111 -10.03 -7.37 -20.29
N GLN A 112 -10.53 -7.57 -21.51
CA GLN A 112 -9.71 -7.92 -22.66
C GLN A 112 -9.39 -6.65 -23.42
N LEU A 113 -8.10 -6.43 -23.65
CA LEU A 113 -7.65 -5.30 -24.46
C LEU A 113 -7.52 -5.77 -25.90
N ASN A 114 -8.01 -4.93 -26.82
CA ASN A 114 -7.78 -5.14 -28.25
C ASN A 114 -6.55 -4.35 -28.71
N ARG A 115 -6.46 -3.07 -28.30
CA ARG A 115 -5.38 -2.16 -28.67
C ARG A 115 -4.92 -1.34 -27.48
N THR A 116 -3.63 -1.02 -27.47
CA THR A 116 -3.00 -0.17 -26.47
C THR A 116 -1.64 0.30 -26.99
N GLN A 117 -0.79 0.84 -26.12
CA GLN A 117 0.56 1.29 -26.45
C GLN A 117 1.62 0.41 -25.78
N ASP A 118 2.72 0.16 -26.47
CA ASP A 118 3.91 -0.45 -25.88
C ASP A 118 4.69 0.52 -24.99
N TYR A 119 5.80 0.05 -24.43
CA TYR A 119 6.68 0.84 -23.57
C TYR A 119 7.21 2.12 -24.24
N ASP A 120 7.42 2.08 -25.56
CA ASP A 120 7.95 3.18 -26.35
C ASP A 120 6.85 4.15 -26.84
N GLY A 121 5.58 3.84 -26.53
CA GLY A 121 4.42 4.66 -26.89
C GLY A 121 3.83 4.35 -28.26
N HIS A 122 4.29 3.29 -28.95
CA HIS A 122 3.73 2.89 -30.24
C HIS A 122 2.45 2.09 -30.05
N GLU A 123 1.48 2.28 -30.94
CA GLU A 123 0.22 1.53 -30.91
C GLU A 123 0.45 0.05 -31.28
N VAL A 124 -0.14 -0.83 -30.47
CA VAL A 124 -0.02 -2.28 -30.57
C VAL A 124 -1.38 -2.95 -30.41
N GLU A 125 -1.53 -4.10 -31.04
CA GLU A 125 -2.69 -4.97 -30.89
C GLU A 125 -2.34 -6.15 -29.97
N ILE A 126 -3.20 -6.45 -29.01
CA ILE A 126 -3.01 -7.62 -28.13
C ILE A 126 -3.51 -8.85 -28.88
N VAL A 127 -2.65 -9.85 -29.02
CA VAL A 127 -2.97 -11.07 -29.78
C VAL A 127 -3.79 -11.99 -28.89
N GLN A 128 -4.98 -12.38 -29.36
CA GLN A 128 -5.94 -13.21 -28.60
C GLN A 128 -6.16 -14.60 -29.23
N ASP A 129 -5.48 -14.92 -30.34
CA ASP A 129 -5.82 -16.05 -31.22
C ASP A 129 -5.65 -17.43 -30.55
N GLU A 130 -4.52 -17.66 -29.86
CA GLU A 130 -4.20 -18.95 -29.24
C GLU A 130 -4.48 -18.98 -27.73
N VAL A 131 -4.22 -17.86 -27.05
CA VAL A 131 -4.38 -17.72 -25.61
C VAL A 131 -5.13 -16.42 -25.34
N GLN A 132 -6.28 -16.54 -24.70
CA GLN A 132 -7.05 -15.39 -24.26
C GLN A 132 -6.33 -14.72 -23.08
N GLN A 133 -5.97 -13.46 -23.27
CA GLN A 133 -5.25 -12.64 -22.32
C GLN A 133 -6.20 -11.62 -21.70
N TYR A 134 -6.20 -11.56 -20.37
CA TYR A 134 -7.01 -10.64 -19.57
C TYR A 134 -6.12 -9.79 -18.70
N VAL A 135 -6.54 -8.56 -18.46
CA VAL A 135 -5.88 -7.65 -17.52
C VAL A 135 -6.85 -7.26 -16.42
N PHE A 136 -6.32 -7.14 -15.20
CA PHE A 136 -7.06 -6.54 -14.11
C PHE A 136 -6.88 -5.03 -14.17
N SER A 137 -7.96 -4.32 -14.46
CA SER A 137 -7.97 -2.90 -14.80
C SER A 137 -8.70 -2.09 -13.75
N TYR A 138 -8.23 -0.86 -13.55
CA TYR A 138 -8.75 0.09 -12.57
C TYR A 138 -9.27 1.32 -13.30
N ARG A 139 -10.58 1.57 -13.20
CA ARG A 139 -11.25 2.68 -13.87
C ARG A 139 -11.73 3.70 -12.85
N CYS A 140 -11.71 4.97 -13.22
CA CYS A 140 -12.30 6.01 -12.38
C CYS A 140 -13.83 5.93 -12.49
N ALA A 141 -14.51 5.62 -11.39
CA ALA A 141 -15.99 5.63 -11.36
C ALA A 141 -16.56 7.04 -11.61
N THR A 142 -15.78 8.05 -11.24
CA THR A 142 -16.10 9.47 -11.30
C THR A 142 -15.06 10.24 -12.10
N ALA A 143 -14.69 9.73 -13.28
CA ALA A 143 -13.73 10.39 -14.16
C ALA A 143 -14.14 11.85 -14.44
N GLN A 144 -13.16 12.76 -14.44
CA GLN A 144 -13.34 14.21 -14.62
C GLN A 144 -14.18 14.94 -13.56
N ASN A 145 -14.63 14.26 -12.50
CA ASN A 145 -15.28 14.93 -11.36
C ASN A 145 -14.22 15.45 -10.36
N PRO A 146 -14.58 16.48 -9.56
CA PRO A 146 -13.75 16.91 -8.44
C PRO A 146 -13.48 15.78 -7.47
N CYS A 147 -12.23 15.69 -7.02
CA CYS A 147 -11.84 14.74 -6.01
C CYS A 147 -12.50 15.04 -4.66
N THR A 148 -12.75 14.01 -3.85
CA THR A 148 -13.32 14.19 -2.52
C THR A 148 -12.29 14.78 -1.55
N ALA A 149 -12.79 15.61 -0.62
CA ALA A 149 -12.02 16.24 0.46
C ALA A 149 -10.76 17.03 0.01
N ILE A 150 -10.79 17.63 -1.18
CA ILE A 150 -9.79 18.62 -1.60
C ILE A 150 -10.28 20.02 -1.24
N SER A 151 -9.36 20.86 -0.72
CA SER A 151 -9.65 22.24 -0.37
C SER A 151 -10.15 23.05 -1.58
N ALA A 152 -11.12 23.94 -1.35
CA ALA A 152 -11.70 24.81 -2.36
C ALA A 152 -10.68 25.76 -3.03
N LEU A 153 -9.50 25.94 -2.43
CA LEU A 153 -8.36 26.69 -2.97
C LEU A 153 -7.72 26.02 -4.20
N TYR A 154 -8.08 24.78 -4.49
CA TYR A 154 -7.55 24.02 -5.62
C TYR A 154 -8.67 23.61 -6.57
N ASP A 155 -8.34 23.49 -7.84
CA ASP A 155 -9.09 22.69 -8.80
C ASP A 155 -8.60 21.24 -8.70
N SER A 156 -9.52 20.29 -8.75
CA SER A 156 -9.18 18.88 -8.67
C SER A 156 -9.98 18.06 -9.67
N GLU A 157 -9.39 16.98 -10.17
CA GLU A 157 -10.05 16.03 -11.06
C GLU A 157 -9.52 14.60 -10.83
N CYS A 158 -10.44 13.63 -10.83
CA CYS A 158 -10.09 12.22 -10.84
C CYS A 158 -9.68 11.76 -12.25
N THR A 159 -8.46 11.25 -12.37
CA THR A 159 -7.85 10.86 -13.65
C THR A 159 -7.29 9.45 -13.59
N GLU A 160 -7.44 8.71 -14.68
CA GLU A 160 -6.88 7.37 -14.81
C GLU A 160 -5.37 7.45 -15.09
N ARG A 161 -4.60 6.60 -14.43
CA ARG A 161 -3.18 6.42 -14.70
C ARG A 161 -2.94 5.04 -15.27
N LYS A 162 -2.12 5.02 -16.32
CA LYS A 162 -1.62 3.79 -16.92
C LYS A 162 -0.52 3.18 -16.03
N GLY A 163 -0.48 1.86 -15.99
CA GLY A 163 0.64 1.05 -15.53
C GLY A 163 1.07 0.10 -16.64
N TRP A 164 2.14 -0.64 -16.40
CA TRP A 164 2.74 -1.54 -17.38
C TRP A 164 2.38 -2.99 -17.07
N MET A 165 1.83 -3.70 -18.05
CA MET A 165 1.51 -5.12 -17.95
C MET A 165 2.24 -5.90 -19.05
N TYR A 166 2.71 -7.10 -18.74
CA TYR A 166 3.44 -7.93 -19.69
C TYR A 166 2.48 -8.81 -20.48
N LEU A 167 2.31 -8.54 -21.77
CA LEU A 167 1.35 -9.22 -22.65
C LEU A 167 1.99 -9.59 -24.00
N TYR A 168 1.37 -10.54 -24.69
CA TYR A 168 1.71 -10.89 -26.06
C TYR A 168 0.96 -9.97 -27.03
N TYR A 169 1.72 -9.19 -27.80
CA TYR A 169 1.18 -8.16 -28.68
C TYR A 169 1.87 -8.16 -30.04
N ARG A 170 1.27 -7.47 -31.00
CA ARG A 170 1.83 -7.20 -32.32
C ARG A 170 1.89 -5.70 -32.59
N PRO A 171 3.04 -5.14 -33.05
CA PRO A 171 3.10 -3.76 -33.53
C PRO A 171 2.16 -3.50 -34.69
N LEU A 172 1.45 -2.37 -34.67
CA LEU A 172 0.60 -1.96 -35.80
C LEU A 172 1.39 -1.23 -36.89
N GLU A 173 2.54 -0.66 -36.52
CA GLU A 173 3.42 0.12 -37.39
C GLU A 173 4.83 -0.50 -37.46
N GLY A 174 5.62 -0.10 -38.46
CA GLY A 174 6.96 -0.64 -38.72
C GLY A 174 7.01 -1.78 -39.74
N GLU A 175 8.23 -2.08 -40.20
CA GLU A 175 8.51 -3.17 -41.15
C GLU A 175 8.36 -4.55 -40.48
N ASP A 176 8.76 -4.68 -39.21
CA ASP A 176 8.61 -5.89 -38.43
C ASP A 176 7.34 -5.84 -37.56
N ARG A 177 6.30 -6.55 -38.01
CA ARG A 177 5.04 -6.74 -37.29
C ARG A 177 4.93 -8.13 -36.69
N THR A 178 6.05 -8.74 -36.34
CA THR A 178 6.06 -10.03 -35.65
C THR A 178 5.48 -9.85 -34.24
N ALA A 179 4.62 -10.77 -33.84
CA ALA A 179 4.07 -10.77 -32.49
C ALA A 179 5.17 -11.15 -31.48
N LYS A 180 5.17 -10.48 -30.33
CA LYS A 180 6.19 -10.63 -29.30
C LYS A 180 5.61 -10.38 -27.91
N TRP A 181 6.29 -10.89 -26.90
CA TRP A 181 5.99 -10.57 -25.51
C TRP A 181 6.66 -9.25 -25.11
N GLY A 182 5.94 -8.40 -24.40
CA GLY A 182 6.51 -7.16 -23.88
C GLY A 182 5.54 -6.39 -23.01
N TYR A 183 6.00 -5.24 -22.52
CA TYR A 183 5.18 -4.35 -21.69
C TYR A 183 4.27 -3.49 -22.53
N VAL A 184 3.02 -3.41 -22.11
CA VAL A 184 2.00 -2.53 -22.69
C VAL A 184 1.26 -1.75 -21.61
N SER A 185 0.70 -0.62 -21.99
CA SER A 185 0.00 0.27 -21.07
C SER A 185 -1.41 -0.25 -20.76
N VAL A 186 -1.78 -0.25 -19.49
CA VAL A 186 -3.10 -0.68 -19.00
C VAL A 186 -3.55 0.28 -17.91
N ASN A 187 -4.85 0.57 -17.80
CA ASN A 187 -5.34 1.38 -16.69
C ASN A 187 -5.12 0.66 -15.35
N HIS A 188 -4.40 1.31 -14.43
CA HIS A 188 -3.94 0.68 -13.19
C HIS A 188 -4.29 1.47 -11.92
N HIS A 189 -4.56 2.77 -12.02
CA HIS A 189 -4.97 3.55 -10.85
C HIS A 189 -5.96 4.65 -11.25
N CYS A 190 -6.86 5.02 -10.35
CA CYS A 190 -7.53 6.32 -10.39
C CYS A 190 -6.87 7.24 -9.36
N VAL A 191 -6.38 8.40 -9.79
CA VAL A 191 -5.67 9.34 -8.93
C VAL A 191 -6.28 10.73 -9.01
N CYS A 192 -6.15 11.47 -7.92
CA CYS A 192 -6.54 12.87 -7.90
C CYS A 192 -5.42 13.75 -8.45
N LYS A 193 -5.71 14.51 -9.51
CA LYS A 193 -4.87 15.61 -9.97
C LYS A 193 -5.37 16.90 -9.35
N VAL A 194 -4.46 17.66 -8.75
CA VAL A 194 -4.77 18.90 -8.02
C VAL A 194 -3.98 20.05 -8.64
N THR A 195 -4.64 21.16 -8.94
CA THR A 195 -4.05 22.37 -9.50
C THR A 195 -4.39 23.56 -8.61
N PRO A 196 -3.42 24.38 -8.18
CA PRO A 196 -3.72 25.59 -7.41
C PRO A 196 -4.59 26.55 -8.23
N LYS A 197 -5.67 27.07 -7.64
CA LYS A 197 -6.35 28.22 -8.24
C LYS A 197 -5.44 29.42 -8.04
N GLY A 198 -4.96 30.00 -9.13
CA GLY A 198 -4.14 31.20 -9.07
C GLY A 198 -4.85 32.26 -8.23
N VAL A 199 -4.13 32.88 -7.30
CA VAL A 199 -4.62 34.05 -6.55
C VAL A 199 -4.96 35.12 -7.58
N ARG A 200 -6.24 35.44 -7.73
CA ARG A 200 -6.66 36.67 -8.40
C ARG A 200 -6.58 37.82 -7.41
#